data_AF-A0A7V1CW15-F1
#
_entry.id   AF-A0A7V1CW15-F1
#
_cell.length_a   1.000
_cell.length_b   1.000
_cell.length_c   1.000
_cell.angle_alpha   90.00
_cell.angle_beta   90.00
_cell.angle_gamma   90.00
#
_symmetry.space_group_name_H-M   'P 1'
#
loop_
_entity.id
_entity.type
_entity.pdbx_description
1 polymer ?
#
loop_
_entity_poly.entity_id
_entity_poly.type
_entity_poly.pdbx_seq_one_letter_code
_entity_poly.pdbx_strand_id
1 'polypeptide(L)'
;EWDTLLFFYGIVMCVGGLGFLGYLNLMSEMLYGSWSATTANIFLGVISAVIDNIPVMFAVLSMQPDMSHGQWLLITLTAGVGGSLLSIGSAAGVALMGQARGYYTFFGHLKWTPVIALGYGASIMLHLWLNAGLF
;
A
#
# COMPACT_ATOMS: atom_id res chain seq x y z
N GLU A 1 -13.48 19.07 7.72
CA GLU A 1 -12.65 19.19 6.50
C GLU A 1 -11.19 19.57 6.79
N TRP A 2 -10.93 20.43 7.77
CA TRP A 2 -9.57 20.76 8.21
C TRP A 2 -8.77 19.56 8.76
N ASP A 3 -9.41 18.61 9.44
CA ASP A 3 -8.72 17.43 10.02
C ASP A 3 -8.06 16.55 8.95
N THR A 4 -8.74 16.33 7.81
CA THR A 4 -8.20 15.57 6.68
C THR A 4 -7.03 16.31 6.02
N LEU A 5 -7.12 17.63 5.89
CA LEU A 5 -6.04 18.45 5.33
C LEU A 5 -4.79 18.42 6.24
N LEU A 6 -4.97 18.55 7.56
CA LEU A 6 -3.87 18.46 8.53
C LEU A 6 -3.26 17.06 8.57
N PHE A 7 -4.07 16.01 8.42
CA PHE A 7 -3.59 14.63 8.30
C PHE A 7 -2.69 14.44 7.07
N PHE A 8 -3.14 14.88 5.89
CA PHE A 8 -2.32 14.78 4.67
C PHE A 8 -1.07 15.65 4.73
N TYR A 9 -1.18 16.87 5.26
CA TYR A 9 -0.02 17.72 5.49
C TYR A 9 1.01 17.04 6.40
N GLY A 10 0.57 16.43 7.49
CA GLY A 10 1.44 15.66 8.39
C GLY A 10 2.16 14.51 7.67
N ILE A 11 1.44 13.73 6.87
CA ILE A 11 2.04 12.65 6.06
C ILE A 11 3.12 13.19 5.13
N VAL A 12 2.80 14.23 4.36
CA VAL A 12 3.73 14.85 3.40
C VAL A 12 4.98 15.37 4.11
N MET A 13 4.81 16.01 5.28
CA MET A 13 5.93 16.51 6.08
C MET A 13 6.82 15.38 6.64
N CYS A 14 6.23 14.30 7.16
CA CYS A 14 6.98 13.15 7.66
C CYS A 14 7.77 12.45 6.55
N VAL A 15 7.13 12.17 5.42
CA VAL A 15 7.79 11.52 4.28
C VAL A 15 8.82 12.44 3.63
N GLY A 16 8.52 13.74 3.52
CA GLY A 16 9.49 14.74 3.07
C GLY A 16 10.71 14.83 3.98
N GLY A 17 10.51 14.73 5.30
CA GLY A 17 11.60 14.65 6.27
C GLY A 17 12.46 13.39 6.11
N LEU A 18 11.83 12.22 5.90
CA LEU A 18 12.56 10.98 5.59
C LEU A 18 13.34 11.08 4.28
N GLY A 19 12.78 11.76 3.27
CA GLY A 19 13.46 12.05 2.00
C GLY A 19 14.67 12.95 2.20
N PHE A 20 14.53 14.05 2.94
CA PHE A 20 15.61 14.98 3.25
C PHE A 20 16.77 14.32 4.02
N LEU A 21 16.46 13.39 4.93
CA LEU A 21 17.45 12.61 5.67
C LEU A 21 18.10 11.50 4.83
N GLY A 22 17.64 11.26 3.60
CA GLY A 22 18.17 10.23 2.69
C GLY A 22 17.62 8.82 2.93
N TYR A 23 16.69 8.63 3.87
CA TYR A 23 16.10 7.30 4.15
C TYR A 23 15.29 6.76 2.98
N LEU A 24 14.61 7.63 2.23
CA LEU A 24 13.89 7.20 1.02
C LEU A 24 14.85 6.70 -0.07
N ASN A 25 16.04 7.30 -0.19
CA ASN A 25 17.04 6.82 -1.15
C ASN A 25 17.54 5.42 -0.76
N LEU A 26 17.84 5.20 0.53
CA LEU A 26 18.22 3.87 1.04
C LEU A 26 17.12 2.83 0.82
N MET A 27 15.86 3.19 1.09
CA MET A 27 14.72 2.32 0.79
C MET A 27 14.60 2.04 -0.71
N SER A 28 14.81 3.03 -1.57
CA SER A 28 14.74 2.87 -3.02
C SER A 28 15.80 1.90 -3.53
N GLU A 29 17.06 2.06 -3.11
CA GLU A 29 18.15 1.15 -3.46
C GLU A 29 17.89 -0.28 -2.97
N MET A 30 17.39 -0.42 -1.74
CA MET A 30 17.04 -1.73 -1.20
C MET A 30 15.89 -2.38 -1.97
N LEU A 31 14.77 -1.68 -2.17
CA LEU A 31 13.55 -2.25 -2.76
C LEU A 31 13.64 -2.38 -4.28
N TYR A 32 14.13 -1.36 -4.98
CA TYR A 32 14.11 -1.32 -6.45
C TYR A 32 15.50 -1.52 -7.09
N GLY A 33 16.58 -1.40 -6.32
CA GLY A 33 17.93 -1.72 -6.78
C GLY A 33 18.30 -3.19 -6.57
N SER A 34 17.95 -3.77 -5.42
CA SER A 34 18.31 -5.16 -5.08
C SER A 34 17.20 -6.18 -5.35
N TRP A 35 15.93 -5.77 -5.29
CA TRP A 35 14.80 -6.65 -5.63
C TRP A 35 14.22 -6.26 -6.99
N SER A 36 13.40 -7.16 -7.55
CA SER A 36 12.60 -6.81 -8.74
C SER A 36 11.49 -5.82 -8.36
N ALA A 37 11.16 -4.90 -9.27
CA ALA A 37 10.03 -3.97 -9.09
C ALA A 37 8.72 -4.71 -8.75
N THR A 38 8.47 -5.87 -9.37
CA THR A 38 7.30 -6.71 -9.05
C THR A 38 7.30 -7.13 -7.58
N THR A 39 8.41 -7.66 -7.07
CA THR A 39 8.52 -8.12 -5.69
C THR A 39 8.38 -6.95 -4.71
N ALA A 40 9.04 -5.82 -5.00
CA ALA A 40 8.94 -4.60 -4.22
C ALA A 40 7.49 -4.09 -4.14
N ASN A 41 6.79 -4.05 -5.28
CA ASN A 41 5.41 -3.56 -5.37
C ASN A 41 4.42 -4.46 -4.62
N ILE A 42 4.59 -5.77 -4.70
CA ILE A 42 3.78 -6.73 -3.94
C ILE A 42 4.07 -6.61 -2.44
N PHE A 43 5.34 -6.47 -2.06
CA PHE A 43 5.73 -6.30 -0.66
C PHE A 43 5.17 -5.01 -0.05
N LEU A 44 5.32 -3.89 -0.75
CA LEU A 44 4.77 -2.60 -0.32
C LEU A 44 3.24 -2.61 -0.23
N GLY A 45 2.56 -3.36 -1.10
CA GLY A 45 1.12 -3.57 -0.96
C GLY A 45 0.74 -4.30 0.34
N VAL A 46 1.52 -5.28 0.77
CA VAL A 46 1.31 -5.93 2.08
C VAL A 46 1.60 -4.96 3.22
N ILE A 47 2.66 -4.15 3.12
CA ILE A 47 2.94 -3.07 4.08
C ILE A 47 1.77 -2.08 4.18
N SER A 48 1.05 -1.87 3.07
CA SER A 48 -0.13 -1.00 3.03
C SER A 48 -1.25 -1.45 3.97
N ALA A 49 -1.27 -2.71 4.40
CA ALA A 49 -2.20 -3.22 5.41
C ALA A 49 -1.99 -2.60 6.82
N VAL A 50 -0.84 -1.97 7.04
CA VAL A 50 -0.47 -1.35 8.32
C VAL A 50 -0.29 0.15 8.18
N ILE A 51 0.40 0.56 7.12
CA ILE A 51 0.70 1.95 6.80
C ILE A 51 -0.18 2.29 5.60
N ASP A 52 -1.28 3.00 5.81
CA ASP A 52 -2.31 3.31 4.81
C ASP A 52 -1.76 3.58 3.38
N ASN A 53 -2.59 3.35 2.36
CA ASN A 53 -2.16 3.41 0.96
C ASN A 53 -1.60 4.79 0.56
N ILE A 54 -2.09 5.89 1.15
CA ILE A 54 -1.67 7.25 0.82
C ILE A 54 -0.19 7.51 1.21
N PRO A 55 0.24 7.31 2.47
CA PRO A 55 1.66 7.40 2.83
C PRO A 55 2.57 6.49 2.00
N VAL A 56 2.15 5.24 1.74
CA VAL A 56 2.95 4.28 0.95
C VAL A 56 3.15 4.80 -0.48
N MET A 57 2.08 5.22 -1.15
CA MET A 57 2.17 5.77 -2.49
C MET A 57 2.98 7.06 -2.53
N PHE A 58 2.84 7.93 -1.53
CA PHE A 58 3.61 9.17 -1.46
C PHE A 58 5.12 8.90 -1.28
N ALA A 59 5.50 7.88 -0.50
CA ALA A 59 6.88 7.45 -0.38
C ALA A 59 7.42 6.91 -1.71
N VAL A 60 6.67 6.05 -2.42
CA VAL A 60 7.08 5.50 -3.72
C VAL A 60 7.24 6.60 -4.78
N LEU A 61 6.29 7.54 -4.85
CA LEU A 61 6.36 8.69 -5.74
C LEU A 61 7.56 9.59 -5.41
N SER A 62 7.92 9.72 -4.13
CA SER A 62 9.08 10.50 -3.70
C SER A 62 10.41 9.80 -3.99
N MET A 63 10.44 8.46 -3.96
CA MET A 63 11.61 7.66 -4.34
C MET A 63 11.88 7.69 -5.85
N GLN A 64 10.86 7.97 -6.67
CA GLN A 64 10.91 7.99 -8.14
C GLN A 64 11.72 6.82 -8.75
N PRO A 65 11.40 5.56 -8.43
CA PRO A 65 12.09 4.43 -9.01
C PRO A 65 11.82 4.36 -10.52
N ASP A 66 12.85 3.96 -11.29
CA ASP A 66 12.69 3.70 -12.72
C ASP A 66 12.02 2.33 -12.93
N MET A 67 10.76 2.34 -13.37
CA MET A 67 9.97 1.13 -13.59
C MET A 67 8.93 1.33 -14.69
N SER A 68 8.57 0.23 -15.37
CA SER A 68 7.60 0.25 -16.48
C SER A 68 6.20 0.66 -16.03
N HIS A 69 5.37 1.08 -16.98
CA HIS A 69 4.00 1.52 -16.67
C HIS A 69 3.18 0.42 -16.01
N GLY A 70 3.39 -0.84 -16.39
CA GLY A 70 2.77 -2.00 -15.73
C GLY A 70 3.09 -2.09 -14.24
N GLN A 71 4.31 -1.72 -13.84
CA GLN A 71 4.73 -1.69 -12.43
C GLN A 71 4.09 -0.54 -11.65
N TRP A 72 3.96 0.65 -12.26
CA TRP A 72 3.23 1.77 -11.66
C TRP A 72 1.75 1.43 -11.39
N LEU A 73 1.12 0.73 -12.32
CA LEU A 73 -0.24 0.21 -12.11
C LEU A 73 -0.26 -0.89 -11.05
N LEU A 74 0.76 -1.76 -11.02
CA LEU A 74 0.86 -2.83 -10.03
C LEU A 74 0.95 -2.26 -8.61
N ILE A 75 1.84 -1.31 -8.32
CA ILE A 75 1.94 -0.72 -6.98
C ILE A 75 0.64 -0.02 -6.56
N THR A 76 -0.01 0.66 -7.50
CA THR A 76 -1.28 1.33 -7.24
C THR A 76 -2.36 0.31 -6.84
N LEU A 77 -2.43 -0.81 -7.56
CA LEU A 77 -3.34 -1.91 -7.25
C LEU A 77 -2.98 -2.58 -5.91
N THR A 78 -1.70 -2.92 -5.70
CA THR A 78 -1.26 -3.66 -4.52
C THR A 78 -1.38 -2.83 -3.25
N ALA A 79 -1.09 -1.52 -3.29
CA ALA A 79 -1.35 -0.63 -2.16
C ALA A 79 -2.86 -0.50 -1.89
N GLY A 80 -3.68 -0.34 -2.93
CA GLY A 80 -5.13 -0.22 -2.79
C GLY A 80 -5.79 -1.48 -2.22
N VAL A 81 -5.49 -2.65 -2.78
CA VAL A 81 -6.07 -3.93 -2.33
C VAL A 81 -5.42 -4.42 -1.03
N GLY A 82 -4.11 -4.24 -0.90
CA GLY A 82 -3.33 -4.70 0.25
C GLY A 82 -3.75 -4.06 1.58
N GLY A 83 -4.20 -2.80 1.56
CA GLY A 83 -4.82 -2.14 2.72
C GLY A 83 -5.99 -2.92 3.34
N SER A 84 -6.66 -3.80 2.59
CA SER A 84 -7.78 -4.61 3.08
C SER A 84 -7.36 -5.90 3.79
N LEU A 85 -6.07 -6.29 3.74
CA LEU A 85 -5.57 -7.51 4.39
C LEU A 85 -5.78 -7.49 5.90
N LEU A 86 -5.67 -6.31 6.51
CA LEU A 86 -6.02 -6.04 7.90
C LEU A 86 -7.11 -4.98 7.96
N SER A 87 -8.01 -5.05 8.95
CA SER A 87 -9.12 -4.09 9.06
C SER A 87 -8.66 -2.66 9.40
N ILE A 88 -7.43 -2.49 9.88
CA ILE A 88 -6.82 -1.19 10.19
C ILE A 88 -6.07 -0.57 9.01
N GLY A 89 -5.80 -1.34 7.96
CA GLY A 89 -4.98 -0.89 6.82
C GLY A 89 -5.72 -0.01 5.82
N SER A 90 -7.00 0.27 6.08
CA SER A 90 -7.83 1.13 5.24
C SER A 90 -8.80 1.93 6.08
N ALA A 91 -9.02 3.19 5.71
CA ALA A 91 -10.05 4.05 6.28
C ALA A 91 -11.44 3.39 6.27
N ALA A 92 -11.77 2.62 5.22
CA ALA A 92 -13.04 1.92 5.12
C ALA A 92 -13.17 0.82 6.20
N GLY A 93 -12.09 0.07 6.46
CA GLY A 93 -12.06 -0.96 7.51
C GLY A 93 -12.18 -0.37 8.90
N VAL A 94 -11.48 0.73 9.18
CA VAL A 94 -11.57 1.46 10.46
C VAL A 94 -12.97 2.05 10.66
N ALA A 95 -13.55 2.65 9.62
CA ALA A 95 -14.91 3.18 9.67
C ALA A 95 -15.93 2.06 9.94
N LEU A 96 -15.83 0.92 9.26
CA LEU A 96 -16.73 -0.22 9.46
C LEU A 96 -16.62 -0.78 10.88
N MET A 97 -15.41 -0.92 11.44
CA MET A 97 -15.22 -1.32 12.85
C MET A 97 -15.83 -0.30 13.82
N GLY A 98 -15.75 0.99 13.48
CA GLY A 98 -16.32 2.07 14.26
C GLY A 98 -17.86 2.06 14.27
N GLN A 99 -18.49 1.73 13.14
CA GLN A 99 -19.95 1.72 12.96
C GLN A 99 -20.59 0.40 13.42
N ALA A 100 -19.98 -0.75 13.10
CA ALA A 100 -20.50 -2.09 13.40
C ALA A 100 -19.91 -2.67 14.69
N ARG A 101 -19.87 -1.87 15.77
CA ARG A 101 -19.26 -2.26 17.05
C ARG A 101 -19.87 -3.57 17.57
N GLY A 102 -19.02 -4.51 17.95
CA GLY A 102 -19.42 -5.83 18.44
C GLY A 102 -19.69 -6.88 17.36
N TYR A 103 -19.96 -6.47 16.11
CA TYR A 103 -20.19 -7.38 14.98
C TYR A 103 -18.96 -7.52 14.09
N TYR A 104 -18.30 -6.40 13.78
CA TYR A 104 -17.07 -6.38 12.99
C TYR A 104 -15.90 -5.89 13.84
N THR A 105 -14.98 -6.80 14.14
CA THR A 105 -13.82 -6.56 15.01
C THR A 105 -12.53 -6.90 14.28
N PHE A 106 -11.40 -6.37 14.77
CA PHE A 106 -10.08 -6.70 14.23
C PHE A 106 -9.83 -8.22 14.19
N PHE A 107 -10.08 -8.93 15.29
CA PHE A 107 -9.91 -10.39 15.32
C PHE A 107 -10.92 -11.13 14.44
N GLY A 108 -12.13 -10.59 14.28
CA GLY A 108 -13.12 -11.10 13.35
C GLY A 108 -12.62 -11.03 11.90
N HIS A 109 -12.09 -9.88 11.50
CA HIS A 109 -11.48 -9.69 10.17
C HIS A 109 -10.22 -10.54 9.98
N LEU A 110 -9.38 -10.65 11.01
CA LEU A 110 -8.13 -11.42 10.97
C LEU A 110 -8.37 -12.90 10.65
N LYS A 111 -9.48 -13.48 11.11
CA LYS A 111 -9.89 -14.84 10.73
C LYS A 111 -10.14 -15.01 9.23
N TRP A 112 -10.55 -13.94 8.55
CA TRP A 112 -10.81 -13.91 7.12
C TRP A 112 -9.61 -13.44 6.29
N THR A 113 -8.56 -12.91 6.92
CA THR A 113 -7.33 -12.49 6.23
C THR A 113 -6.77 -13.52 5.24
N PRO A 114 -6.77 -14.85 5.51
CA PRO A 114 -6.32 -15.82 4.51
C PRO A 114 -7.14 -15.79 3.21
N VAL A 115 -8.46 -15.64 3.30
CA VAL A 115 -9.34 -15.55 2.13
C VAL A 115 -9.15 -14.23 1.40
N ILE A 116 -8.98 -13.14 2.15
CA ILE A 116 -8.68 -11.81 1.59
C ILE A 116 -7.32 -11.81 0.90
N ALA A 117 -6.32 -12.51 1.46
CA ALA A 117 -5.00 -12.69 0.87
C ALA A 117 -5.05 -13.48 -0.44
N LEU A 118 -5.97 -14.45 -0.59
CA LEU A 118 -6.23 -15.08 -1.88
C LEU A 118 -6.77 -14.06 -2.90
N GLY A 119 -7.66 -13.16 -2.48
CA GLY A 119 -8.13 -12.04 -3.31
C GLY A 119 -7.00 -11.09 -3.74
N TYR A 120 -6.09 -10.79 -2.81
CA TYR A 120 -4.88 -10.00 -3.09
C TYR A 120 -3.97 -10.70 -4.11
N GLY A 121 -3.71 -12.00 -3.94
CA GLY A 121 -2.95 -12.78 -4.92
C GLY A 121 -3.64 -12.82 -6.29
N ALA A 122 -4.96 -13.03 -6.31
CA ALA A 122 -5.75 -13.08 -7.53
C ALA A 122 -5.74 -11.74 -8.29
N SER A 123 -5.84 -10.61 -7.59
CA SER A 123 -5.78 -9.29 -8.23
C SER A 123 -4.43 -9.03 -8.89
N ILE A 124 -3.32 -9.43 -8.23
CA ILE A 124 -1.98 -9.34 -8.80
C ILE A 124 -1.86 -10.21 -10.05
N MET A 125 -2.28 -11.48 -9.98
CA MET A 125 -2.20 -12.39 -11.12
C MET A 125 -3.02 -11.88 -12.31
N LEU A 126 -4.23 -11.38 -12.05
CA LEU A 126 -5.08 -10.79 -13.08
C LEU A 126 -4.42 -9.55 -13.71
N HIS A 127 -3.81 -8.69 -12.90
CA HIS A 127 -3.10 -7.51 -13.37
C HIS A 127 -1.93 -7.87 -14.28
N LEU A 128 -1.09 -8.80 -13.85
CA LEU A 128 0.05 -9.27 -14.65
C LEU A 128 -0.41 -9.89 -15.97
N TRP A 129 -1.53 -10.62 -15.97
CA TRP A 129 -2.08 -11.23 -17.18
C TRP A 129 -2.69 -10.21 -18.15
N LEU A 130 -3.57 -9.33 -17.67
CA LEU A 130 -4.26 -8.35 -18.52
C LEU A 130 -3.32 -7.26 -19.05
N ASN A 131 -2.30 -6.90 -18.26
CA ASN A 131 -1.37 -5.82 -18.59
C ASN A 131 0.01 -6.34 -19.03
N ALA A 132 0.13 -7.61 -19.44
CA ALA A 132 1.41 -8.22 -19.79
C ALA A 132 2.25 -7.40 -20.81
N GLY A 133 1.61 -6.68 -21.73
CA GLY A 133 2.29 -5.82 -22.72
C GLY A 133 2.84 -4.50 -22.17
N LEU A 134 2.59 -4.17 -20.90
CA LEU A 134 3.05 -2.93 -20.24
C LEU A 134 4.27 -3.14 -19.34
N PHE A 135 4.76 -4.39 -19.22
CA PHE A 135 5.83 -4.77 -18.31
C PHE A 135 7.21 -4.76 -18.95
#